data_AF-A0A523ZBP9-F1
#
_entry.id   AF-A0A523ZBP9-F1
#
_cell.length_a   1.000
_cell.length_b   1.000
_cell.length_c   1.000
_cell.angle_alpha   90.00
_cell.angle_beta   90.00
_cell.angle_gamma   90.00
#
_symmetry.space_group_name_H-M   'P 1'
#
loop_
_entity.id
_entity.type
_entity.pdbx_description
1 polymer ?
#
loop_
_entity_poly.entity_id
_entity_poly.type
_entity_poly.pdbx_seq_one_letter_code
_entity_poly.pdbx_strand_id
1 'polypeptide(L)'
;MIIDFHTHIFPPHVREDREGYLRRDATFAEMYGSPGAKIATAEELLRSMEEAGVEVSVALGFAWRDHQDCVRHNDYLLEAAGKSGGRIVPFCTVNPLAGEDAAREVERCADGGARGLGGLRPDSQGW
;
A
#
# COMPACT_ATOMS: atom_id res chain seq x y z
N MET A 1 -11.68 10.34 18.68
CA MET A 1 -10.55 9.65 18.05
C MET A 1 -10.95 8.28 17.53
N ILE A 2 -11.42 8.25 16.29
CA ILE A 2 -11.62 7.03 15.50
C ILE A 2 -10.38 6.81 14.64
N ILE A 3 -9.75 5.65 14.83
CA ILE A 3 -8.66 5.18 13.98
C ILE A 3 -9.16 3.98 13.18
N ASP A 4 -9.08 4.07 11.86
CA ASP A 4 -9.19 2.91 10.98
C ASP A 4 -7.80 2.31 10.76
N PHE A 5 -7.55 1.13 11.32
CA PHE A 5 -6.23 0.51 11.29
C PHE A 5 -5.96 -0.28 10.00
N HIS A 6 -6.93 -0.41 9.08
CA HIS A 6 -6.73 -1.26 7.91
C HIS A 6 -7.40 -0.69 6.66
N THR A 7 -6.66 0.16 5.94
CA THR A 7 -7.05 0.62 4.60
C THR A 7 -5.98 0.32 3.57
N HIS A 8 -6.40 0.30 2.30
CA HIS A 8 -5.51 0.13 1.14
C HIS A 8 -5.74 1.31 0.19
N ILE A 9 -4.65 1.97 -0.19
CA ILE A 9 -4.62 2.96 -1.26
C ILE A 9 -3.52 2.56 -2.24
N PHE A 10 -3.66 2.94 -3.49
CA PHE A 10 -2.71 2.58 -4.54
C PHE A 10 -2.26 3.81 -5.30
N PRO A 11 -1.02 3.79 -5.84
CA PRO A 11 -0.61 4.78 -6.83
C PRO A 11 -1.63 4.85 -7.98
N PRO A 12 -2.01 6.05 -8.47
CA PRO A 12 -3.01 6.20 -9.53
C PRO A 12 -2.73 5.36 -10.79
N HIS A 13 -1.45 5.19 -11.14
CA HIS A 13 -1.04 4.40 -12.29
C HIS A 13 -1.39 2.90 -12.17
N VAL A 14 -1.57 2.36 -10.96
CA VAL A 14 -2.05 0.97 -10.76
C VAL A 14 -3.50 0.84 -11.21
N ARG A 15 -4.31 1.88 -10.99
CA ARG A 15 -5.69 1.94 -11.46
C ARG A 15 -5.75 2.15 -12.97
N GLU A 16 -4.88 3.00 -13.52
CA GLU A 16 -4.81 3.31 -14.95
C GLU A 16 -4.34 2.10 -15.77
N ASP A 17 -3.33 1.36 -15.29
CA ASP A 17 -2.82 0.12 -15.90
C ASP A 17 -3.32 -1.13 -15.18
N ARG A 18 -4.59 -1.15 -14.76
CA ARG A 18 -5.17 -2.28 -14.03
C ARG A 18 -4.89 -3.63 -14.71
N GLU A 19 -5.13 -3.70 -16.01
CA GLU A 19 -4.93 -4.92 -16.80
C GLU A 19 -3.46 -5.38 -16.84
N GLY A 20 -2.51 -4.45 -16.85
CA GLY A 20 -1.08 -4.77 -16.74
C GLY A 20 -0.74 -5.40 -15.38
N TYR A 21 -1.27 -4.84 -14.29
CA TYR A 21 -1.09 -5.37 -12.94
C TYR A 21 -1.79 -6.72 -12.73
N LEU A 22 -3.00 -6.90 -13.27
CA LEU A 22 -3.73 -8.17 -13.23
C LEU A 22 -2.96 -9.30 -13.93
N ARG A 23 -2.26 -9.01 -15.03
CA ARG A 23 -1.46 -10.02 -15.73
C ARG A 23 -0.15 -10.36 -15.04
N ARG A 24 0.43 -9.43 -14.28
CA ARG A 24 1.80 -9.58 -13.75
C ARG A 24 1.87 -10.05 -12.29
N ASP A 25 0.85 -9.77 -11.48
CA ASP A 25 0.82 -10.15 -10.06
C ASP A 25 -0.41 -10.98 -9.72
N ALA A 26 -0.19 -12.23 -9.29
CA ALA A 26 -1.26 -13.17 -8.99
C ALA A 26 -2.11 -12.76 -7.79
N THR A 27 -1.51 -12.12 -6.77
CA THR A 27 -2.26 -11.61 -5.61
C THR A 27 -3.18 -10.47 -6.04
N PHE A 28 -2.68 -9.58 -6.89
CA PHE A 28 -3.49 -8.51 -7.44
C PHE A 28 -4.62 -9.05 -8.31
N ALA A 29 -4.34 -10.06 -9.14
CA ALA A 29 -5.37 -10.75 -9.93
C ALA A 29 -6.47 -11.38 -9.06
N GLU A 30 -6.09 -12.02 -7.95
CA GLU A 30 -7.03 -12.61 -6.99
C GLU A 30 -7.94 -11.55 -6.34
N MET A 31 -7.35 -10.47 -5.82
CA MET A 31 -8.08 -9.49 -5.00
C MET A 31 -8.79 -8.42 -5.84
N TYR A 32 -8.23 -8.06 -7.00
CA TYR A 32 -8.71 -6.99 -7.87
C TYR A 32 -9.15 -7.49 -9.26
N GLY A 33 -9.30 -8.80 -9.48
CA GLY A 33 -9.78 -9.34 -10.76
C GLY A 33 -11.23 -8.96 -11.09
N SER A 34 -12.08 -8.73 -10.08
CA SER A 34 -13.44 -8.24 -10.29
C SER A 34 -13.43 -6.77 -10.73
N PRO A 35 -14.09 -6.37 -11.84
CA PRO A 35 -14.17 -4.97 -12.26
C PRO A 35 -14.76 -4.03 -11.20
N GLY A 36 -15.56 -4.57 -10.27
CA GLY A 36 -16.13 -3.80 -9.15
C GLY A 36 -15.17 -3.55 -7.99
N ALA A 37 -14.01 -4.24 -7.93
CA ALA A 37 -13.03 -4.01 -6.89
C ALA A 37 -12.38 -2.62 -7.09
N LYS A 38 -12.59 -1.75 -6.10
CA LYS A 38 -12.16 -0.35 -6.13
C LYS A 38 -10.67 -0.24 -5.81
N ILE A 39 -9.95 0.52 -6.62
CA ILE A 39 -8.55 0.90 -6.38
C ILE A 39 -8.57 2.37 -5.95
N ALA A 40 -8.46 2.61 -4.64
CA ALA A 40 -8.60 3.94 -4.05
C ALA A 40 -7.28 4.72 -4.07
N THR A 41 -7.35 6.04 -4.23
CA THR A 41 -6.21 6.95 -4.00
C THR A 41 -6.24 7.57 -2.60
N ALA A 42 -5.15 8.22 -2.19
CA ALA A 42 -5.03 8.96 -0.93
C ALA A 42 -6.10 10.05 -0.80
N GLU A 43 -6.41 10.78 -1.87
CA GLU A 43 -7.44 11.83 -1.88
C GLU A 43 -8.83 11.25 -1.66
N GLU A 44 -9.10 10.08 -2.25
CA GLU A 44 -10.36 9.37 -2.07
C GLU A 44 -10.49 8.80 -0.65
N LEU A 45 -9.38 8.32 -0.06
CA LEU A 45 -9.34 7.92 1.34
C LEU A 45 -9.62 9.11 2.27
N LEU A 46 -8.95 10.25 2.09
CA LEU A 46 -9.17 11.44 2.93
C LEU A 46 -10.61 11.94 2.88
N ARG A 47 -11.21 11.96 1.68
CA ARG A 47 -12.64 12.29 1.53
C ARG A 47 -13.53 11.29 2.26
N SER A 48 -13.26 9.98 2.11
CA SER A 48 -14.00 8.94 2.83
C SER A 48 -13.85 9.08 4.35
N MET A 49 -12.68 9.46 4.83
CA MET A 49 -12.43 9.71 6.25
C MET A 49 -13.27 10.88 6.77
N GLU A 50 -13.39 11.96 6.00
CA GLU A 50 -14.23 13.11 6.35
C GLU A 50 -15.71 12.74 6.44
N GLU A 51 -16.21 12.00 5.45
CA GLU A 51 -17.60 11.53 5.40
C GLU A 51 -17.93 10.58 6.57
N ALA A 52 -16.98 9.72 6.95
CA ALA A 52 -17.16 8.71 7.99
C ALA A 52 -16.79 9.19 9.41
N GLY A 53 -16.21 10.39 9.56
CA GLY A 53 -15.70 10.87 10.83
C GLY A 53 -14.46 10.10 11.35
N VAL A 54 -13.67 9.51 10.45
CA VAL A 54 -12.41 8.83 10.79
C VAL A 54 -11.31 9.89 10.88
N GLU A 55 -10.62 9.95 12.02
CA GLU A 55 -9.60 10.96 12.29
C GLU A 55 -8.24 10.55 11.71
N VAL A 56 -7.90 9.26 11.80
CA VAL A 56 -6.65 8.69 11.27
C VAL A 56 -6.92 7.35 10.58
N SER A 57 -6.26 7.13 9.45
CA SER A 57 -6.24 5.82 8.77
C SER A 57 -4.82 5.31 8.63
N VAL A 58 -4.62 4.03 8.94
CA VAL A 58 -3.40 3.31 8.62
C VAL A 58 -3.55 2.74 7.21
N ALA A 59 -2.70 3.20 6.30
CA ALA A 59 -2.68 2.78 4.91
C ALA A 59 -1.59 1.73 4.72
N LEU A 60 -2.00 0.50 4.40
CA LEU A 60 -1.11 -0.64 4.23
C LEU A 60 -0.67 -0.75 2.77
N GLY A 61 0.58 -1.14 2.57
CA GLY A 61 1.07 -1.62 1.29
C GLY A 61 0.39 -2.93 0.88
N PHE A 62 0.63 -3.33 -0.36
CA PHE A 62 0.07 -4.53 -0.94
C PHE A 62 1.10 -5.68 -0.99
N ALA A 63 0.61 -6.91 -1.03
CA ALA A 63 1.41 -8.13 -1.09
C ALA A 63 1.96 -8.39 -2.50
N TRP A 64 2.72 -7.43 -3.03
CA TRP A 64 3.38 -7.58 -4.32
C TRP A 64 4.41 -8.69 -4.28
N ARG A 65 4.42 -9.50 -5.33
CA ARG A 65 5.46 -10.50 -5.56
C ARG A 65 6.75 -9.85 -6.06
N ASP A 66 6.66 -8.87 -6.94
CA ASP A 66 7.81 -8.11 -7.40
C ASP A 66 8.25 -7.08 -6.35
N HIS A 67 9.51 -7.10 -5.94
CA HIS A 67 9.98 -6.19 -4.89
C HIS A 67 10.06 -4.73 -5.36
N GLN A 68 10.27 -4.47 -6.65
CA GLN A 68 10.25 -3.10 -7.17
C GLN A 68 8.83 -2.52 -7.14
N ASP A 69 7.79 -3.37 -7.21
CA ASP A 69 6.41 -2.95 -6.93
C ASP A 69 6.18 -2.59 -5.47
N CYS A 70 6.81 -3.30 -4.52
CA CYS A 70 6.84 -2.86 -3.12
C CYS A 70 7.42 -1.45 -3.00
N VAL A 71 8.61 -1.21 -3.56
CA VAL A 71 9.31 0.09 -3.46
C VAL A 71 8.46 1.22 -4.04
N ARG A 72 7.93 1.05 -5.27
CA ARG A 72 7.05 2.05 -5.91
C ARG A 72 5.79 2.35 -5.09
N HIS A 73 5.21 1.31 -4.49
CA HIS A 73 4.02 1.48 -3.65
C HIS A 73 4.38 2.19 -2.33
N ASN A 74 5.54 1.88 -1.74
CA ASN A 74 6.02 2.55 -0.54
C ASN A 74 6.26 4.04 -0.76
N ASP A 75 6.86 4.43 -1.90
CA ASP A 75 7.05 5.83 -2.25
C ASP A 75 5.72 6.60 -2.23
N TYR A 76 4.67 5.98 -2.79
CA TYR A 76 3.32 6.56 -2.78
C TYR A 76 2.73 6.68 -1.36
N LEU A 77 2.89 5.66 -0.51
CA LEU A 77 2.39 5.70 0.87
C LEU A 77 3.09 6.77 1.70
N LEU A 78 4.41 6.90 1.56
CA LEU A 78 5.22 7.90 2.26
C LEU A 78 4.86 9.32 1.77
N GLU A 79 4.68 9.51 0.46
CA GLU A 79 4.22 10.78 -0.10
C GLU A 79 2.82 11.16 0.40
N ALA A 80 1.88 10.20 0.38
CA ALA A 80 0.52 10.40 0.86
C ALA A 80 0.49 10.77 2.35
N ALA A 81 1.27 10.07 3.17
CA ALA A 81 1.41 10.36 4.59
C ALA A 81 1.96 11.77 4.82
N GLY A 82 3.04 12.16 4.12
CA GLY A 82 3.66 13.48 4.22
C GLY A 82 2.71 14.63 3.85
N LYS A 83 1.79 14.40 2.91
CA LYS A 83 0.78 15.39 2.50
C LYS A 83 -0.48 15.41 3.36
N SER A 84 -0.72 14.38 4.17
CA SER A 84 -1.98 14.19 4.91
C SER A 84 -2.11 15.03 6.19
N GLY A 85 -1.03 15.71 6.63
CA GLY A 85 -1.01 16.39 7.93
C GLY A 85 -1.14 15.44 9.12
N GLY A 86 -0.69 14.18 8.97
CA GLY A 86 -0.76 13.15 10.01
C GLY A 86 -2.05 12.33 10.03
N ARG A 87 -2.96 12.54 9.07
CA ARG A 87 -4.21 11.78 8.95
C ARG A 87 -4.00 10.39 8.32
N ILE A 88 -2.97 10.22 7.51
CA ILE A 88 -2.58 8.92 6.94
C ILE A 88 -1.28 8.46 7.60
N VAL A 89 -1.29 7.25 8.15
CA VAL A 89 -0.12 6.59 8.73
C VAL A 89 0.33 5.47 7.78
N PRO A 90 1.56 5.53 7.23
CA PRO A 90 2.00 4.57 6.23
C PRO A 90 2.54 3.30 6.88
N PHE A 91 1.98 2.16 6.47
CA PHE A 91 2.51 0.83 6.72
C PHE A 91 3.04 0.27 5.40
N CYS A 92 4.35 0.36 5.19
CA CYS A 92 5.01 -0.03 3.93
C CYS A 92 5.00 -1.56 3.72
N THR A 93 5.44 -2.03 2.57
CA THR A 93 5.49 -3.46 2.22
C THR A 93 6.86 -3.81 1.65
N VAL A 94 7.24 -5.08 1.76
CA VAL A 94 8.43 -5.66 1.13
C VAL A 94 8.11 -7.08 0.68
N ASN A 95 8.93 -7.63 -0.21
CA ASN A 95 8.97 -9.08 -0.41
C ASN A 95 10.25 -9.61 0.25
N PRO A 96 10.17 -10.38 1.35
CA PRO A 96 11.32 -10.98 2.01
C PRO A 96 12.27 -11.77 1.11
N LEU A 97 11.79 -12.31 -0.03
CA LEU A 97 12.66 -12.98 -1.01
C LEU A 97 13.72 -12.07 -1.62
N ALA A 98 13.55 -10.75 -1.57
CA ALA A 98 14.57 -9.81 -2.02
C ALA A 98 15.77 -9.71 -1.06
N GLY A 99 15.76 -10.44 0.06
CA GLY A 99 16.89 -10.57 0.97
C GLY A 99 17.33 -9.22 1.54
N GLU A 100 18.60 -8.86 1.34
CA GLU A 100 19.13 -7.60 1.84
C GLU A 100 18.45 -6.36 1.24
N ASP A 101 17.93 -6.43 0.01
CA ASP A 101 17.20 -5.30 -0.59
C ASP A 101 15.90 -5.04 0.20
N ALA A 102 15.21 -6.08 0.63
CA ALA A 102 14.03 -5.94 1.48
C ALA A 102 14.40 -5.31 2.84
N ALA A 103 15.51 -5.72 3.45
CA ALA A 103 15.97 -5.13 4.71
C ALA A 103 16.30 -3.63 4.56
N ARG A 104 17.05 -3.27 3.51
CA ARG A 104 17.36 -1.86 3.17
C ARG A 104 16.11 -1.04 2.93
N GLU A 105 15.10 -1.62 2.27
CA GLU A 105 13.83 -0.95 2.03
C GLU A 105 13.03 -0.73 3.31
N VAL A 106 13.05 -1.67 4.27
CA VAL A 106 12.45 -1.46 5.60
C VAL A 106 13.10 -0.29 6.32
N GLU A 107 14.44 -0.21 6.30
CA GLU A 107 15.19 0.91 6.90
C GLU A 107 14.82 2.24 6.24
N ARG A 108 14.83 2.30 4.90
CA ARG A 108 14.44 3.50 4.13
C ARG A 108 13.01 3.94 4.46
N CYS A 109 12.07 3.01 4.55
CA CYS A 109 10.69 3.30 4.88
C CYS A 109 10.55 3.84 6.31
N ALA A 110 11.25 3.22 7.27
CA ALA A 110 11.24 3.68 8.66
C ALA A 110 11.79 5.11 8.80
N ASP A 111 12.92 5.41 8.14
CA ASP A 111 13.50 6.76 8.08
C ASP A 111 12.57 7.75 7.36
N GLY A 112 11.80 7.28 6.37
CA GLY A 112 10.78 8.04 5.67
C GLY A 112 9.49 8.31 6.47
N GLY A 113 9.35 7.72 7.66
CA GLY A 113 8.19 7.93 8.54
C GLY A 113 7.16 6.79 8.55
N ALA A 114 7.47 5.64 7.92
CA ALA A 114 6.67 4.43 8.08
C ALA A 114 6.58 4.01 9.55
N ARG A 115 5.40 3.54 9.96
CA ARG A 115 5.13 3.10 11.34
C ARG A 115 4.96 1.60 11.48
N GLY A 116 5.06 0.87 10.38
CA GLY A 116 4.96 -0.58 10.36
C GLY A 116 5.07 -1.13 8.95
N LEU A 117 4.88 -2.45 8.86
CA LEU A 117 4.75 -3.17 7.60
C LEU A 117 3.34 -3.73 7.44
N GLY A 118 2.82 -3.70 6.23
CA GLY A 118 1.48 -4.15 5.87
C GLY A 118 1.47 -4.93 4.55
N GLY A 119 0.43 -5.73 4.34
CA GLY A 119 0.26 -6.48 3.11
C GLY A 119 1.35 -7.53 2.87
N LEU A 120 1.74 -8.28 3.90
CA LEU A 120 2.62 -9.43 3.73
C LEU A 120 1.77 -10.70 3.59
N ARG A 121 2.06 -11.52 2.58
CA ARG A 121 1.39 -12.80 2.34
C ARG A 121 2.42 -13.86 1.91
N PRO A 122 2.85 -14.76 2.81
CA PRO A 122 3.85 -15.79 2.51
C PRO A 122 3.52 -16.60 1.25
N ASP A 123 2.30 -17.15 1.17
CA ASP A 123 1.89 -18.00 0.04
C ASP A 123 1.99 -17.28 -1.32
N SER A 124 1.45 -16.06 -1.40
CA SER A 124 1.33 -15.34 -2.67
C SER A 124 2.60 -14.57 -3.05
N GLN A 125 3.47 -14.23 -2.08
CA GLN A 125 4.78 -13.63 -2.30
C GLN A 125 5.91 -14.66 -2.45
N GLY A 126 5.72 -15.89 -1.96
CA GLY A 126 6.56 -17.07 -2.23
C GLY A 126 7.71 -17.33 -1.25
N TRP A 127 7.64 -16.87 0.00
CA TRP A 127 8.67 -17.04 1.03
C TRP A 127 8.19 -17.86 2.23
#